data_AF-L8LYQ7-F1
#
_entry.id   AF-L8LYQ7-F1
#
_cell.length_a   1.000
_cell.length_b   1.000
_cell.length_c   1.000
_cell.angle_alpha   90.00
_cell.angle_beta   90.00
_cell.angle_gamma   90.00
#
_symmetry.space_group_name_H-M   'P 1'
#
loop_
_entity.id
_entity.type
_entity.pdbx_description
1 polymer ?
#
loop_
_entity_poly.entity_id
_entity_poly.type
_entity_poly.pdbx_seq_one_letter_code
_entity_poly.pdbx_strand_id
1 'polypeptide(L)' 'MNVPAAEKTEKTRCLLLDHLKAKQAPMSLQELEANLTEELILSHRTVKEAAWKLVEEGKAQFTSSWDLELKC' A
#
# COMPACT_ATOMS: atom_id res chain seq x y z
N MET A 1 9.19 22.09 1.38
CA MET A 1 7.77 22.03 1.80
C MET A 1 7.53 20.66 2.40
N ASN A 2 7.21 20.57 3.70
CA ASN A 2 6.89 19.28 4.33
C ASN A 2 5.51 18.84 3.83
N VAL A 3 5.48 17.84 2.96
CA VAL A 3 4.22 17.19 2.58
C VAL A 3 3.59 16.62 3.86
N PRO A 4 2.37 17.05 4.26
CA PRO A 4 1.71 16.55 5.45
C PRO A 4 1.67 15.02 5.45
N ALA A 5 1.86 14.41 6.63
CA ALA A 5 1.86 12.95 6.75
C ALA A 5 0.59 12.30 6.17
N ALA A 6 -0.56 12.96 6.33
CA ALA A 6 -1.83 12.53 5.75
C ALA A 6 -1.82 12.49 4.22
N GLU A 7 -1.19 13.47 3.56
CA GLU A 7 -1.07 13.52 2.11
C GLU A 7 -0.10 12.45 1.58
N LYS A 8 0.95 12.13 2.35
CA LYS A 8 1.85 11.01 2.02
C LYS A 8 1.11 9.68 2.09
N THR A 9 0.38 9.42 3.17
CA THR A 9 -0.39 8.18 3.31
C THR A 9 -1.43 8.04 2.20
N GLU A 10 -2.08 9.12 1.79
CA GLU A 10 -3.05 9.10 0.71
C GLU A 10 -2.40 8.79 -0.65
N LYS A 11 -1.25 9.39 -0.96
CA LYS A 11 -0.49 9.07 -2.17
C LYS A 11 -0.02 7.61 -2.16
N THR A 12 0.53 7.13 -1.03
CA THR A 12 0.93 5.74 -0.86
C THR A 12 -0.25 4.79 -1.05
N ARG A 13 -1.44 5.14 -0.53
CA ARG A 13 -2.66 4.35 -0.72
C ARG A 13 -3.03 4.20 -2.19
N CYS A 14 -2.99 5.28 -2.96
CA CYS A 14 -3.24 5.24 -4.40
C CYS A 14 -2.20 4.38 -5.13
N LEU A 15 -0.92 4.56 -4.83
CA LEU A 15 0.16 3.80 -5.48
C LEU A 15 0.11 2.31 -5.14
N LEU A 16 -0.18 1.95 -3.89
CA LEU A 16 -0.41 0.57 -3.47
C LEU A 16 -1.54 -0.07 -4.29
N LEU A 17 -2.66 0.64 -4.44
CA LEU A 17 -3.80 0.15 -5.20
C LEU A 17 -3.45 -0.06 -6.68
N ASP A 18 -2.72 0.88 -7.27
CA ASP A 18 -2.31 0.79 -8.68
C ASP A 18 -1.30 -0.35 -8.90
N HIS A 19 -0.36 -0.55 -7.97
CA HIS A 19 0.56 -1.69 -7.99
C HIS A 19 -0.17 -3.03 -7.89
N LEU A 20 -1.10 -3.16 -6.96
CA LEU A 20 -1.91 -4.38 -6.80
C LEU A 20 -2.75 -4.67 -8.05
N LYS A 21 -3.32 -3.63 -8.69
CA LYS A 21 -4.04 -3.75 -9.97
C LYS A 21 -3.12 -4.14 -11.13
N ALA A 22 -1.91 -3.62 -11.18
CA ALA A 22 -0.95 -3.93 -12.23
C ALA A 22 -0.43 -5.37 -12.12
N LYS A 23 -0.20 -5.85 -10.90
CA LYS A 23 0.34 -7.19 -10.65
C LYS A 23 -0.73 -8.29 -10.62
N GLN A 24 -1.97 -7.96 -10.23
CA GLN A 24 -3.09 -8.90 -10.05
C GLN A 24 -2.70 -10.15 -9.23
N ALA A 25 -1.81 -9.97 -8.24
CA ALA A 25 -1.31 -11.04 -7.40
C ALA A 25 -1.16 -10.52 -5.96
N PRO A 26 -1.27 -11.40 -4.94
CA PRO A 26 -0.94 -11.05 -3.57
C PRO A 26 0.51 -10.59 -3.47
N MET A 27 0.75 -9.53 -2.70
CA MET A 27 2.09 -9.00 -2.45
C MET A 27 2.31 -8.73 -0.98
N SER A 28 3.50 -9.06 -0.49
CA SER A 28 3.86 -8.75 0.89
C SER A 28 4.02 -7.24 1.08
N LEU A 29 3.78 -6.74 2.29
CA LEU A 29 4.00 -5.32 2.62
C LEU A 29 5.47 -4.90 2.42
N GLN A 30 6.41 -5.84 2.57
CA GLN A 30 7.84 -5.58 2.36
C GLN A 30 8.16 -5.43 0.87
N GLU A 31 7.58 -6.24 -0.01
CA GLU A 31 7.72 -6.07 -1.45
C GLU A 31 7.06 -4.77 -1.92
N LEU A 32 5.87 -4.46 -1.39
CA LEU A 32 5.19 -3.21 -1.69
C LEU A 32 6.01 -2.01 -1.22
N GLU A 33 6.60 -2.06 -0.04
CA GLU A 33 7.53 -1.04 0.44
C GLU A 33 8.75 -0.92 -0.47
N ALA A 34 9.40 -2.01 -0.84
CA ALA A 34 10.58 -1.97 -1.71
C ALA A 34 10.28 -1.34 -3.07
N ASN A 35 9.17 -1.72 -3.70
CA ASN A 35 8.75 -1.17 -5.00
C ASN A 35 8.34 0.31 -4.92
N LEU A 36 7.76 0.74 -3.80
CA LEU A 36 7.32 2.12 -3.61
C LEU A 36 8.42 3.04 -3.05
N THR A 37 9.46 2.49 -2.42
CA THR A 37 10.57 3.26 -1.85
C THR A 37 11.39 3.96 -2.94
N GLU A 38 11.44 3.37 -4.15
CA GLU A 38 12.05 3.99 -5.32
C GLU A 38 11.29 5.25 -5.79
N GLU A 39 9.97 5.28 -5.62
CA GLU A 39 9.11 6.41 -6.03
C GLU A 39 8.93 7.47 -4.94
N LEU A 40 8.88 7.05 -3.67
CA LEU A 40 8.71 7.91 -2.50
C LEU A 40 9.58 7.35 -1.37
N ILE A 41 10.40 8.18 -0.73
CA ILE A 41 11.06 7.79 0.53
C ILE A 41 9.96 7.63 1.59
N LEU A 42 9.41 6.43 1.70
CA LEU A 42 8.32 6.06 2.60
C LEU A 42 8.88 5.39 3.84
N SER A 43 8.20 5.61 4.96
CA SER A 43 8.45 4.81 6.15
C SER A 43 7.57 3.55 6.10
N HIS A 44 8.08 2.44 6.62
CA HIS A 44 7.32 1.20 6.82
C HIS A 44 5.94 1.42 7.47
N ARG A 45 5.86 2.41 8.38
CA ARG A 45 4.60 2.81 9.03
C ARG A 45 3.59 3.38 8.03
N THR A 46 4.02 4.23 7.10
CA THR A 46 3.15 4.84 6.08
C THR A 46 2.57 3.79 5.15
N VAL A 47 3.37 2.79 4.76
CA VAL A 47 2.92 1.67 3.92
C VAL A 47 1.86 0.85 4.66
N LYS A 48 2.10 0.53 5.94
CA LYS A 48 1.13 -0.18 6.78
C LYS A 48 -0.19 0.57 6.94
N GLU A 49 -0.14 1.86 7.27
CA GLU A 49 -1.34 2.70 7.42
C GLU A 49 -2.13 2.78 6.11
N ALA A 50 -1.45 2.93 4.97
CA ALA A 50 -2.07 2.96 3.65
C ALA A 50 -2.70 1.61 3.27
N ALA A 51 -2.01 0.50 3.56
CA ALA A 51 -2.53 -0.85 3.35
C ALA A 51 -3.78 -1.11 4.20
N TRP A 52 -3.76 -0.71 5.48
CA TRP A 52 -4.92 -0.83 6.37
C TRP A 52 -6.11 -0.05 5.85
N LYS A 53 -5.91 1.19 5.41
CA LYS A 53 -6.98 1.98 4.79
C LYS A 53 -7.60 1.30 3.58
N LEU A 54 -6.81 0.66 2.71
CA LEU A 54 -7.35 -0.09 1.57
C LEU A 54 -8.25 -1.25 1.99
N VAL A 55 -7.93 -1.90 3.11
CA VAL A 55 -8.75 -2.96 3.69
C VAL A 55 -10.03 -2.41 4.33
N GLU A 56 -9.92 -1.32 5.08
CA GLU A 56 -11.09 -0.62 5.67
C GLU A 56 -12.04 -0.11 4.58
N GLU A 57 -11.52 0.38 3.46
CA GLU A 57 -12.29 0.79 2.28
C GLU A 57 -12.87 -0.39 1.49
N GLY A 58 -12.50 -1.63 1.81
CA GLY A 58 -12.94 -2.84 1.11
C GLY A 58 -12.35 -2.98 -0.30
N LYS A 59 -11.25 -2.29 -0.61
CA LYS A 59 -10.56 -2.38 -1.92
C LYS A 59 -9.51 -3.49 -1.95
N ALA A 60 -8.98 -3.85 -0.79
CA ALA A 60 -7.98 -4.89 -0.63
C ALA A 60 -8.34 -5.77 0.57
N GLN A 61 -7.65 -6.90 0.70
CA GLN A 61 -7.70 -7.75 1.89
C GLN A 61 -6.34 -8.39 2.15
N PHE A 62 -6.12 -8.80 3.40
CA PHE A 62 -4.97 -9.62 3.73
C PHE A 62 -5.29 -11.09 3.52
N THR A 63 -4.38 -11.80 2.87
CA THR A 63 -4.39 -13.26 2.79
C THR A 63 -4.01 -13.87 4.14
N SER A 64 -4.13 -15.21 4.25
CA SER A 64 -3.64 -15.95 5.41
C SER A 64 -2.13 -15.84 5.63
N SER A 65 -1.36 -15.48 4.60
CA SER A 65 0.09 -15.22 4.67
C SER A 65 0.43 -13.76 5.01
N TRP A 66 -0.57 -12.92 5.31
CA TRP A 66 -0.42 -11.47 5.51
C TRP A 66 0.05 -10.71 4.26
N ASP A 67 -0.12 -11.29 3.08
CA ASP A 67 0.05 -10.59 1.83
C ASP A 67 -1.19 -9.77 1.53
N LEU A 68 -1.01 -8.62 0.90
CA LEU A 68 -2.11 -7.74 0.48
C LEU A 68 -2.52 -8.11 -0.94
N GLU A 69 -3.80 -8.35 -1.15
CA GLU A 69 -4.37 -8.61 -2.48
C GLU A 69 -5.61 -7.72 -2.72
N LEU A 70 -5.99 -7.57 -4.00
CA LEU A 70 -7.24 -6.89 -4.33
C LEU A 70 -8.43 -7.71 -3.85
N LYS A 71 -9.40 -7.02 -3.27
CA LYS A 71 -10.67 -7.62 -2.91
C LYS A 71 -11.58 -7.60 -4.14
N CYS A 72 -11.94 -8.79 -4.63
CA CYS A 72 -12.92 -8.96 -5.71
C CYS A 72 -14.33 -8.52 -5.28
#